data_AF-A0A6M0A3L9-F1
#
_entry.id   AF-A0A6M0A3L9-F1
#
_cell.length_a   1.000
_cell.length_b   1.000
_cell.length_c   1.000
_cell.angle_alpha   90.00
_cell.angle_beta   90.00
_cell.angle_gamma   90.00
#
_symmetry.space_group_name_H-M   'P 1'
#
loop_
_entity.id
_entity.type
_entity.pdbx_description
1 polymer ?
#
loop_
_entity_poly.entity_id
_entity_poly.type
_entity_poly.pdbx_seq_one_letter_code
_entity_poly.pdbx_strand_id
1 'polypeptide(L)'
;MTHLTKELVLSQLNSTEPFPIDFDDAWQWLEYTQRRNAKAGLQKAGFVEEIDFQVLLSAQQNLKGSKGGRPKEIIKLTVECFKMWSMMAPTAQGKKIRLWYLDIEKEWRQLKQAHFTIAPKTKTPDFQSIGIAIDTVLGNTGVNPRLIAGIKANEIARLYPVLSETMEAAKKLLQVPVEEKPVTVTEIAKLFSEKHGLQTSAREMNLLLTDWEFQIVVMDGKKKTYKPTKKGEPHAQMILQAGRGSNKTVTQLKWYTSLIDALS
;
A
#
# COMPACT_ATOMS: atom_id res chain seq x y z
N MET A 1 16.79 -45.06 -25.19
CA MET A 1 16.49 -44.96 -23.75
C MET A 1 16.97 -43.59 -23.30
N THR A 2 16.03 -42.70 -23.03
CA THR A 2 16.33 -41.38 -22.47
C THR A 2 16.72 -41.59 -21.02
N HIS A 3 18.02 -41.50 -20.71
CA HIS A 3 18.47 -41.53 -19.32
C HIS A 3 17.81 -40.38 -18.56
N LEU A 4 17.20 -40.68 -17.42
CA LEU A 4 16.66 -39.67 -16.51
C LEU A 4 17.82 -38.76 -16.06
N THR A 5 17.88 -37.51 -16.55
CA THR A 5 18.91 -36.54 -16.13
C THR A 5 18.41 -35.65 -15.01
N LYS A 6 19.33 -34.97 -14.31
CA LYS A 6 18.97 -34.00 -13.26
C LYS A 6 18.01 -32.94 -13.79
N GLU A 7 18.21 -32.48 -15.03
CA GLU A 7 17.36 -31.48 -15.68
C GLU A 7 15.95 -32.02 -15.96
N LEU A 8 15.82 -33.30 -16.32
CA LEU A 8 14.52 -33.95 -16.55
C LEU A 8 13.74 -34.15 -15.25
N VAL A 9 14.42 -34.54 -14.15
CA VAL A 9 13.79 -34.62 -12.83
C VAL A 9 13.32 -33.24 -12.37
N LEU A 10 14.12 -32.19 -12.61
CA LEU A 10 13.77 -30.82 -12.26
C LEU A 10 12.61 -30.26 -13.11
N SER A 11 12.51 -30.61 -14.39
CA SER A 11 11.40 -30.17 -15.25
C SER A 11 10.08 -30.85 -14.86
N GLN A 12 10.14 -32.09 -14.36
CA GLN A 12 8.98 -32.82 -13.84
C GLN A 12 8.44 -32.26 -12.52
N LEU A 13 9.20 -31.43 -11.79
CA LEU A 13 8.71 -30.74 -10.58
C LEU A 13 7.54 -29.81 -10.85
N ASN A 14 7.39 -29.32 -12.08
CA ASN A 14 6.31 -28.41 -12.49
C ASN A 14 5.20 -29.14 -13.29
N SER A 15 5.24 -30.47 -13.36
CA SER A 15 4.22 -31.24 -14.09
C SER A 15 2.87 -31.14 -13.39
N THR A 16 1.79 -31.05 -14.17
CA THR A 16 0.41 -31.14 -13.69
C THR A 16 -0.12 -32.58 -13.67
N GLU A 17 0.64 -33.55 -14.20
CA GLU A 17 0.30 -34.97 -14.12
C GLU A 17 0.50 -35.48 -12.68
N PRO A 18 -0.44 -36.23 -12.08
CA PRO A 18 -0.31 -36.72 -10.70
C PRO A 18 0.88 -37.66 -10.48
N PHE A 19 1.17 -38.55 -11.45
CA PHE A 19 2.25 -39.54 -11.39
C PHE A 19 3.21 -39.39 -12.57
N PRO A 20 4.00 -38.30 -12.65
CA PRO A 20 4.78 -37.98 -13.85
C PRO A 20 6.07 -38.80 -13.97
N ILE A 21 6.47 -39.54 -12.93
CA ILE A 21 7.75 -40.26 -12.89
C ILE A 21 7.55 -41.71 -13.32
N ASP A 22 8.24 -42.16 -14.36
CA ASP A 22 8.28 -43.57 -14.74
C ASP A 22 9.26 -44.34 -13.84
N PHE A 23 8.81 -45.47 -13.29
CA PHE A 23 9.62 -46.29 -12.41
C PHE A 23 10.85 -46.88 -13.09
N ASP A 24 10.73 -47.30 -14.36
CA ASP A 24 11.84 -47.94 -15.08
C ASP A 24 12.99 -46.96 -15.33
N ASP A 25 12.67 -45.68 -15.53
CA ASP A 25 13.66 -44.60 -15.59
C ASP A 25 14.22 -44.27 -14.19
N ALA A 26 13.35 -44.22 -13.18
CA ALA A 26 13.71 -43.88 -11.80
C ALA A 26 14.69 -44.88 -11.17
N TRP A 27 14.44 -46.20 -11.27
CA TRP A 27 15.32 -47.18 -10.63
C TRP A 27 16.70 -47.27 -11.29
N GLN A 28 16.76 -47.07 -12.61
CA GLN A 28 18.03 -47.04 -13.35
C GLN A 28 18.85 -45.83 -12.92
N TRP A 29 18.21 -44.67 -12.79
CA TRP A 29 18.88 -43.47 -12.31
C TRP A 29 19.41 -43.62 -10.89
N LEU A 30 18.65 -44.30 -10.02
CA LEU A 30 19.08 -44.64 -8.66
C LEU A 30 20.16 -45.72 -8.61
N GLU A 31 20.64 -46.22 -9.75
CA GLU A 31 21.70 -47.24 -9.85
C GLU A 31 21.34 -48.57 -9.18
N TYR A 32 20.05 -48.94 -9.14
CA TYR A 32 19.70 -50.30 -8.74
C TYR A 32 20.19 -51.29 -9.81
N THR A 33 20.74 -52.44 -9.40
CA THR A 33 21.22 -53.45 -10.34
C THR A 33 20.08 -54.20 -11.05
N GLN A 34 18.94 -54.34 -10.39
CA GLN A 34 17.82 -55.13 -10.87
C GLN A 34 16.48 -54.47 -10.53
N ARG A 35 15.58 -54.43 -11.53
CA ARG A 35 14.20 -53.94 -11.38
C ARG A 35 13.45 -54.58 -10.21
N ARG A 36 13.65 -55.90 -9.98
CA ARG A 36 13.02 -56.64 -8.88
C ARG A 36 13.42 -56.08 -7.52
N ASN A 37 14.70 -55.77 -7.33
CA ASN A 37 15.23 -55.25 -6.06
C ASN A 37 14.75 -53.81 -5.83
N ALA A 38 14.71 -53.01 -6.89
CA ALA A 38 14.15 -51.67 -6.84
C ALA A 38 12.67 -51.69 -6.44
N LYS A 39 11.86 -52.57 -7.05
CA LYS A 39 10.42 -52.68 -6.74
C LYS A 39 10.21 -53.12 -5.30
N ALA A 40 10.98 -54.11 -4.83
CA ALA A 40 10.94 -54.54 -3.44
C ALA A 40 11.36 -53.40 -2.48
N GLY A 41 12.32 -52.56 -2.87
CA GLY A 41 12.71 -51.38 -2.11
C GLY A 41 11.60 -50.34 -2.00
N LEU A 42 10.91 -50.05 -3.12
CA LEU A 42 9.77 -49.13 -3.14
C LEU A 42 8.62 -49.64 -2.26
N GLN A 43 8.25 -50.91 -2.39
CA GLN A 43 7.14 -51.51 -1.62
C GLN A 43 7.42 -51.60 -0.12
N LYS A 44 8.68 -51.72 0.29
CA LYS A 44 9.07 -51.79 1.71
C LYS A 44 9.30 -50.41 2.35
N ALA A 45 9.30 -49.34 1.56
CA ALA A 45 9.58 -47.99 2.04
C ALA A 45 8.38 -47.33 2.76
N GLY A 46 7.21 -47.99 2.78
CA GLY A 46 6.02 -47.49 3.47
C GLY A 46 5.14 -46.56 2.63
N PHE A 47 5.35 -46.50 1.32
CA PHE A 47 4.50 -45.75 0.38
C PHE A 47 3.16 -46.44 0.13
N VAL A 48 2.13 -45.65 -0.15
CA VAL A 48 0.76 -46.11 -0.37
C VAL A 48 0.44 -46.11 -1.87
N GLU A 49 -0.01 -47.26 -2.38
CA GLU A 49 -0.48 -47.40 -3.77
C GLU A 49 -1.72 -46.51 -4.00
N GLU A 50 -1.85 -45.95 -5.21
CA GLU A 50 -2.83 -44.94 -5.62
C GLU A 50 -2.69 -43.54 -4.95
N ILE A 51 -1.74 -43.37 -4.02
CA ILE A 51 -1.39 -42.06 -3.44
C ILE A 51 0.02 -41.66 -3.86
N ASP A 52 1.01 -42.50 -3.56
CA ASP A 52 2.43 -42.24 -3.81
C ASP A 52 2.90 -42.80 -5.16
N PHE A 53 2.32 -43.92 -5.58
CA PHE A 53 2.59 -44.57 -6.87
C PHE A 53 1.37 -45.36 -7.35
N GLN A 54 1.28 -45.58 -8.67
CA GLN A 54 0.24 -46.40 -9.30
C GLN A 54 0.86 -47.55 -10.09
N VAL A 55 0.16 -48.69 -10.14
CA VAL A 55 0.56 -49.87 -10.92
C VAL A 55 -0.45 -50.15 -12.02
N LEU A 56 -0.03 -49.93 -13.27
CA LEU A 56 -0.85 -50.15 -14.46
C LEU A 56 -0.45 -51.48 -15.14
N LEU A 57 -1.41 -52.36 -15.39
CA LEU A 57 -1.20 -53.61 -16.12
C LEU A 57 -1.43 -53.38 -17.61
N SER A 58 -0.47 -53.72 -18.47
CA SER A 58 -0.65 -53.62 -19.93
C SER A 58 -1.72 -54.63 -20.39
N ALA A 59 -2.84 -54.15 -20.95
CA ALA A 59 -3.95 -54.98 -21.41
C ALA A 59 -3.66 -55.82 -22.68
N GLN A 60 -2.50 -55.63 -23.33
CA GLN A 60 -2.22 -56.12 -24.69
C GLN A 60 -2.01 -57.64 -24.84
N GLN A 61 -2.08 -58.45 -23.78
CA GLN A 61 -1.83 -59.91 -23.89
C GLN A 61 -3.10 -60.77 -23.99
N ASN A 62 -4.31 -60.19 -23.88
CA ASN A 62 -5.57 -60.94 -23.94
C ASN A 62 -6.17 -61.08 -25.37
N LEU A 63 -5.42 -60.77 -26.42
CA LEU A 63 -5.84 -61.10 -27.79
C LEU A 63 -5.80 -62.63 -27.97
N LYS A 64 -6.96 -63.22 -28.29
CA LYS A 64 -7.13 -64.65 -28.59
C LYS A 64 -6.04 -65.11 -29.57
N GLY A 65 -5.04 -65.86 -29.08
CA GLY A 65 -3.94 -66.40 -29.88
C GLY A 65 -2.52 -66.06 -29.40
N SER A 66 -2.34 -65.14 -28.44
CA SER A 66 -1.00 -64.88 -27.88
C SER A 66 -0.61 -65.98 -26.88
N LYS A 67 0.55 -66.62 -27.09
CA LYS A 67 1.09 -67.63 -26.17
C LYS A 67 1.38 -66.94 -24.83
N GLY A 68 0.67 -67.35 -23.78
CA GLY A 68 0.60 -66.67 -22.47
C GLY A 68 1.94 -66.18 -21.93
N GLY A 69 2.09 -64.86 -21.87
CA GLY A 69 3.13 -64.16 -21.11
C GLY A 69 2.55 -63.55 -19.84
N ARG A 70 3.41 -63.22 -18.87
CA ARG A 70 3.01 -62.42 -17.71
C ARG A 70 2.76 -60.97 -18.18
N PRO A 71 1.64 -60.33 -17.80
CA PRO A 71 1.37 -58.94 -18.14
C PRO A 71 2.51 -58.02 -17.70
N LYS A 72 2.87 -57.05 -18.56
CA LYS A 72 3.88 -56.05 -18.22
C LYS A 72 3.27 -55.04 -17.25
N GLU A 73 3.90 -54.90 -16.08
CA GLU A 73 3.55 -53.91 -15.06
C GLU A 73 4.27 -52.59 -15.37
N ILE A 74 3.52 -51.50 -15.54
CA ILE A 74 4.01 -50.14 -15.65
C ILE A 74 3.76 -49.47 -14.30
N ILE A 75 4.82 -48.98 -13.65
CA ILE A 75 4.72 -48.32 -12.34
C ILE A 75 5.05 -46.85 -12.55
N LYS A 76 4.18 -45.95 -12.07
CA LYS A 76 4.40 -44.51 -12.10
C LYS A 76 4.36 -43.93 -10.70
N LEU A 77 5.21 -42.96 -10.39
CA LEU A 77 5.34 -42.36 -9.07
C LEU A 77 5.00 -40.87 -9.09
N THR A 78 4.52 -40.36 -7.96
CA THR A 78 4.50 -38.92 -7.71
C THR A 78 5.92 -38.38 -7.58
N VAL A 79 6.08 -37.08 -7.78
CA VAL A 79 7.36 -36.38 -7.57
C VAL A 79 7.85 -36.55 -6.13
N GLU A 80 6.94 -36.46 -5.16
CA GLU A 80 7.27 -36.58 -3.73
C GLU A 80 7.70 -37.99 -3.37
N CYS A 81 6.98 -39.01 -3.85
CA CYS A 81 7.35 -40.41 -3.67
C CYS A 81 8.75 -40.69 -4.21
N PHE A 82 9.05 -40.23 -5.44
CA PHE A 82 10.38 -40.41 -6.01
C PHE A 82 11.48 -39.73 -5.19
N LYS A 83 11.26 -38.48 -4.72
CA LYS A 83 12.21 -37.78 -3.85
C LYS A 83 12.47 -38.56 -2.56
N MET A 84 11.43 -38.97 -1.85
CA MET A 84 11.55 -39.73 -0.61
C MET A 84 12.26 -41.07 -0.84
N TRP A 85 11.84 -41.81 -1.87
CA TRP A 85 12.44 -43.10 -2.20
C TRP A 85 13.92 -42.97 -2.58
N SER A 86 14.29 -41.94 -3.34
CA SER A 86 15.68 -41.67 -3.70
C SER A 86 16.58 -41.42 -2.48
N MET A 87 16.03 -40.77 -1.45
CA MET A 87 16.73 -40.56 -0.17
C MET A 87 16.81 -41.84 0.66
N MET A 88 15.91 -42.81 0.47
CA MET A 88 15.92 -44.11 1.16
C MET A 88 16.75 -45.18 0.43
N ALA A 89 17.04 -44.97 -0.86
CA ALA A 89 17.74 -45.94 -1.68
C ALA A 89 19.14 -46.27 -1.12
N PRO A 90 19.48 -47.56 -0.90
CA PRO A 90 20.77 -47.98 -0.38
C PRO A 90 21.81 -48.11 -1.52
N THR A 91 21.89 -47.08 -2.38
CA THR A 91 22.79 -47.04 -3.53
C THR A 91 23.79 -45.88 -3.42
N ALA A 92 24.86 -45.91 -4.22
CA ALA A 92 25.83 -44.82 -4.28
C ALA A 92 25.16 -43.52 -4.76
N GLN A 93 24.28 -43.60 -5.77
CA GLN A 93 23.45 -42.48 -6.17
C GLN A 93 22.54 -41.97 -5.03
N GLY A 94 21.84 -42.84 -4.30
CA GLY A 94 21.03 -42.43 -3.14
C GLY A 94 21.86 -41.67 -2.11
N LYS A 95 23.13 -42.07 -1.89
CA LYS A 95 24.05 -41.34 -0.99
C LYS A 95 24.36 -39.94 -1.51
N LYS A 96 24.64 -39.79 -2.81
CA LYS A 96 24.89 -38.47 -3.44
C LYS A 96 23.68 -37.55 -3.28
N ILE A 97 22.47 -38.07 -3.46
CA ILE A 97 21.23 -37.31 -3.32
C ILE A 97 21.06 -36.82 -1.87
N ARG A 98 21.25 -37.70 -0.89
CA ARG A 98 21.20 -37.31 0.54
C ARG A 98 22.21 -36.21 0.87
N LEU A 99 23.45 -36.32 0.37
CA LEU A 99 24.48 -35.30 0.56
C LEU A 99 24.08 -33.95 -0.07
N TRP A 100 23.52 -33.99 -1.28
CA TRP A 100 23.02 -32.77 -1.94
C TRP A 100 21.91 -32.08 -1.15
N TYR A 101 20.95 -32.82 -0.58
CA TYR A 101 19.94 -32.24 0.31
C TYR A 101 20.55 -31.64 1.59
N LEU A 102 21.56 -32.27 2.17
CA LEU A 102 22.28 -31.70 3.32
C LEU A 102 23.02 -30.41 2.95
N ASP A 103 23.58 -30.33 1.75
CA ASP A 103 24.26 -29.12 1.27
C ASP A 103 23.26 -27.98 1.03
N ILE A 104 22.09 -28.26 0.43
CA ILE A 104 20.99 -27.29 0.34
C ILE A 104 20.54 -26.83 1.73
N GLU A 105 20.42 -27.75 2.68
CA GLU A 105 20.01 -27.38 4.03
C GLU A 105 21.05 -26.46 4.70
N LYS A 106 22.35 -26.75 4.51
CA LYS A 106 23.42 -25.86 5.00
C LYS A 106 23.35 -24.49 4.35
N GLU A 107 23.20 -24.43 3.03
CA GLU A 107 23.05 -23.17 2.29
C GLU A 107 21.83 -22.39 2.78
N TRP A 108 20.68 -23.05 2.96
CA TRP A 108 19.47 -22.44 3.49
C TRP A 108 19.67 -21.92 4.92
N ARG A 109 20.34 -22.68 5.79
CA ARG A 109 20.68 -22.23 7.15
C ARG A 109 21.62 -21.02 7.12
N GLN A 110 22.61 -21.00 6.23
CA GLN A 110 23.51 -19.86 6.04
C GLN A 110 22.76 -18.63 5.52
N LEU A 111 21.88 -18.79 4.54
CA LEU A 111 21.02 -17.72 4.04
C LEU A 111 20.09 -17.21 5.13
N LYS A 112 19.49 -18.09 5.95
CA LYS A 112 18.63 -17.70 7.07
C LYS A 112 19.42 -16.97 8.16
N GLN A 113 20.63 -17.43 8.50
CA GLN A 113 21.52 -16.77 9.44
C GLN A 113 22.03 -15.44 8.88
N ALA A 114 22.37 -15.36 7.60
CA ALA A 114 22.73 -14.12 6.93
C ALA A 114 21.54 -13.16 6.90
N HIS A 115 20.33 -13.63 6.63
CA HIS A 115 19.10 -12.82 6.67
C HIS A 115 18.74 -12.37 8.10
N PHE A 116 19.15 -13.13 9.12
CA PHE A 116 19.04 -12.73 10.54
C PHE A 116 20.19 -11.80 10.99
N THR A 117 21.37 -11.92 10.38
CA THR A 117 22.56 -11.10 10.68
C THR A 117 22.53 -9.77 9.89
N ILE A 118 21.86 -9.77 8.73
CA ILE A 118 21.36 -8.62 7.98
C ILE A 118 19.91 -8.32 8.45
N ALA A 119 19.58 -8.60 9.72
CA ALA A 119 18.56 -7.77 10.36
C ALA A 119 19.03 -6.32 10.20
N PRO A 120 18.17 -5.40 9.73
CA PRO A 120 18.61 -4.08 9.37
C PRO A 120 19.35 -3.45 10.56
N LYS A 121 20.59 -3.01 10.33
CA LYS A 121 21.17 -1.89 11.10
C LYS A 121 20.41 -0.61 10.72
N THR A 122 19.13 -0.60 10.96
CA THR A 122 18.39 0.58 11.37
C THR A 122 17.62 0.08 12.57
N LYS A 123 17.96 0.59 13.76
CA LYS A 123 16.95 0.62 14.83
C LYS A 123 15.68 1.10 14.13
N THR A 124 14.59 0.33 14.16
CA THR A 124 13.28 0.87 13.78
C THR A 124 13.19 2.22 14.46
N PRO A 125 13.17 3.33 13.70
CA PRO A 125 13.21 4.64 14.31
C PRO A 125 12.02 4.69 15.26
N ASP A 126 12.29 5.05 16.50
CA ASP A 126 11.22 5.18 17.48
C ASP A 126 10.20 6.20 16.95
N PHE A 127 8.96 6.11 17.45
CA PHE A 127 7.88 6.98 16.98
C PHE A 127 8.21 8.47 17.10
N GLN A 128 9.05 8.85 18.07
CA GLN A 128 9.49 10.22 18.27
C GLN A 128 10.48 10.65 17.18
N SER A 129 11.44 9.81 16.80
CA SER A 129 12.38 10.03 15.69
C SER A 129 11.64 10.20 14.36
N ILE A 130 10.60 9.39 14.11
CA ILE A 130 9.74 9.54 12.92
C ILE A 130 8.96 10.86 12.96
N GLY A 131 8.38 11.19 14.12
CA GLY A 131 7.65 12.44 14.33
C GLY A 131 8.50 13.67 14.02
N ILE A 132 9.73 13.71 14.57
CA ILE A 132 10.72 14.78 14.36
C ILE A 132 11.11 14.90 12.89
N ALA A 133 11.34 13.78 12.20
CA ALA A 133 11.69 13.81 10.78
C ALA A 133 10.56 14.42 9.93
N ILE A 134 9.30 14.06 10.19
CA ILE A 134 8.16 14.64 9.49
C ILE A 134 8.03 16.15 9.78
N ASP A 135 8.19 16.56 11.05
CA ASP A 135 8.14 17.97 11.42
C ASP A 135 9.29 18.78 10.80
N THR A 136 10.47 18.17 10.66
CA THR A 136 11.62 18.82 10.00
C THR A 136 11.37 19.04 8.52
N VAL A 137 10.81 18.04 7.84
CA VAL A 137 10.51 18.13 6.39
C VAL A 137 9.40 19.13 6.12
N LEU A 138 8.31 19.07 6.89
CA LEU A 138 7.11 19.89 6.64
C LEU A 138 7.19 21.27 7.30
N GLY A 139 7.93 21.44 8.39
CA GLY A 139 8.09 22.72 9.09
C GLY A 139 8.76 23.80 8.24
N ASN A 140 9.65 23.41 7.33
CA ASN A 140 10.35 24.33 6.42
C ASN A 140 9.48 24.79 5.23
N THR A 141 8.27 24.27 5.07
CA THR A 141 7.39 24.58 3.93
C THR A 141 6.48 25.79 4.16
N GLY A 142 6.50 26.38 5.37
CA GLY A 142 5.59 27.47 5.74
C GLY A 142 4.12 27.04 5.92
N VAL A 143 3.84 25.75 5.89
CA VAL A 143 2.50 25.19 6.11
C VAL A 143 2.13 25.32 7.59
N ASN A 144 0.88 25.67 7.89
CA ASN A 144 0.40 25.80 9.26
C ASN A 144 0.61 24.49 10.04
N PRO A 145 1.26 24.50 11.22
CA PRO A 145 1.53 23.31 12.02
C PRO A 145 0.27 22.48 12.36
N ARG A 146 -0.90 23.13 12.48
CA ARG A 146 -2.17 22.43 12.74
C ARG A 146 -2.62 21.59 11.54
N LEU A 147 -2.35 22.03 10.31
CA LEU A 147 -2.63 21.24 9.10
C LEU A 147 -1.70 20.05 8.99
N ILE A 148 -0.41 20.22 9.32
CA ILE A 148 0.57 19.12 9.39
C ILE A 148 0.11 18.07 10.41
N ALA A 149 -0.33 18.50 11.59
CA ALA A 149 -0.87 17.61 12.61
C ALA A 149 -2.16 16.89 12.13
N GLY A 150 -3.01 17.56 11.36
CA GLY A 150 -4.21 16.96 10.77
C GLY A 150 -3.89 15.86 9.75
N ILE A 151 -2.88 16.08 8.90
CA ILE A 151 -2.41 15.08 7.93
C ILE A 151 -1.83 13.86 8.65
N LYS A 152 -1.01 14.08 9.69
CA LYS A 152 -0.48 12.99 10.54
C LYS A 152 -1.61 12.17 11.16
N ALA A 153 -2.64 12.82 11.71
CA ALA A 153 -3.78 12.13 12.31
C ALA A 153 -4.57 11.27 11.31
N ASN A 154 -4.80 11.77 10.09
CA ASN A 154 -5.43 10.99 9.01
C ASN A 154 -4.64 9.73 8.67
N GLU A 155 -3.32 9.86 8.55
CA GLU A 155 -2.46 8.76 8.16
C GLU A 155 -2.37 7.69 9.27
N ILE A 156 -2.34 8.12 10.54
CA ILE A 156 -2.40 7.22 11.70
C ILE A 156 -3.72 6.45 11.71
N ALA A 157 -4.85 7.12 11.50
CA ALA A 157 -6.16 6.46 11.45
C ALA A 157 -6.27 5.44 10.31
N ARG A 158 -5.62 5.72 9.17
CA ARG A 158 -5.59 4.81 8.00
C ARG A 158 -4.78 3.55 8.28
N LEU A 159 -3.59 3.69 8.87
CA LEU A 159 -2.69 2.57 9.14
C LEU A 159 -3.10 1.76 10.38
N TYR A 160 -3.73 2.41 11.36
CA TYR A 160 -4.13 1.83 12.63
C TYR A 160 -5.61 2.11 12.89
N PRO A 161 -6.54 1.31 12.34
CA PRO A 161 -7.98 1.54 12.46
C PRO A 161 -8.49 1.69 13.89
N VAL A 162 -7.83 1.03 14.86
CA VAL A 162 -8.15 1.12 16.30
C VAL A 162 -8.05 2.55 16.84
N LEU A 163 -7.20 3.39 16.24
CA LEU A 163 -7.01 4.78 16.68
C LEU A 163 -7.92 5.77 15.94
N SER A 164 -8.76 5.32 15.00
CA SER A 164 -9.55 6.20 14.12
C SER A 164 -10.43 7.19 14.90
N GLU A 165 -11.18 6.73 15.89
CA GLU A 165 -12.04 7.59 16.71
C GLU A 165 -11.24 8.67 17.46
N THR A 166 -10.09 8.30 18.03
CA THR A 166 -9.22 9.22 18.76
C THR A 166 -8.58 10.26 17.83
N MET A 167 -8.18 9.85 16.62
CA MET A 167 -7.59 10.76 15.62
C MET A 167 -8.63 11.72 15.04
N GLU A 168 -9.87 11.27 14.81
CA GLU A 168 -10.95 12.16 14.38
C GLU A 168 -11.32 13.19 15.46
N ALA A 169 -11.33 12.79 16.73
CA ALA A 169 -11.52 13.74 17.83
C ALA A 169 -10.38 14.77 17.89
N ALA A 170 -9.12 14.35 17.75
CA ALA A 170 -7.97 15.24 17.74
C ALA A 170 -8.00 16.23 16.55
N LYS A 171 -8.41 15.78 15.36
CA LYS A 171 -8.57 16.64 14.17
C LYS A 171 -9.53 17.79 14.38
N LYS A 172 -10.63 17.58 15.12
CA LYS A 172 -11.59 18.66 15.42
C LYS A 172 -10.95 19.81 16.19
N LEU A 173 -9.97 19.52 17.06
CA LEU A 173 -9.24 20.53 17.83
C LEU A 173 -8.18 21.28 16.99
N LEU A 174 -7.79 20.71 15.85
CA LEU A 174 -6.79 21.27 14.94
C LEU A 174 -7.39 22.20 13.88
N GLN A 175 -8.69 22.47 13.92
CA GLN A 175 -9.32 23.42 13.02
C GLN A 175 -8.62 24.79 13.14
N VAL A 176 -8.08 25.25 12.02
CA VAL A 176 -7.54 26.60 11.89
C VAL A 176 -8.74 27.49 11.51
N PRO A 177 -9.10 28.51 12.30
CA PRO A 177 -10.02 29.51 11.80
C PRO A 177 -9.39 30.12 10.55
N VAL A 178 -10.08 30.03 9.42
CA VAL A 178 -9.66 30.72 8.20
C VAL A 178 -9.69 32.21 8.56
N GLU A 179 -8.52 32.81 8.80
CA GLU A 179 -8.42 34.26 8.87
C GLU A 179 -8.73 34.76 7.45
N GLU A 180 -10.01 35.05 7.19
CA GLU A 180 -10.43 35.71 5.98
C GLU A 180 -9.66 37.03 5.91
N LYS A 181 -8.84 37.23 4.88
CA LYS A 181 -8.11 38.47 4.73
C LYS A 181 -9.13 39.58 4.43
N PRO A 182 -9.18 40.68 5.22
CA PRO A 182 -10.12 41.76 4.98
C PRO A 182 -9.74 42.49 3.68
N VAL A 183 -10.66 42.49 2.72
CA VAL A 183 -10.56 43.11 1.40
C VAL A 183 -11.21 44.49 1.38
N THR A 184 -10.87 45.30 0.40
CA THR A 184 -11.45 46.64 0.20
C THR A 184 -12.84 46.56 -0.42
N VAL A 185 -13.64 47.63 -0.29
CA VAL A 185 -14.96 47.72 -0.94
C VAL A 185 -14.87 47.56 -2.46
N THR A 186 -13.76 47.99 -3.08
CA THR A 186 -13.53 47.79 -4.51
C THR A 186 -13.39 46.31 -4.89
N GLU A 187 -12.70 45.54 -4.05
CA GLU A 187 -12.55 44.10 -4.25
C GLU A 187 -13.87 43.36 -3.99
N ILE A 188 -14.65 43.76 -2.97
CA ILE A 188 -16.01 43.25 -2.75
C ILE A 188 -16.91 43.54 -3.96
N ALA A 189 -16.84 44.76 -4.51
CA ALA A 189 -17.63 45.15 -5.68
C ALA A 189 -17.31 44.26 -6.90
N LYS A 190 -16.02 43.94 -7.11
CA LYS A 190 -15.59 43.03 -8.17
C LYS A 190 -16.13 41.62 -7.95
N LEU A 191 -15.98 41.06 -6.75
CA LEU A 191 -16.44 39.70 -6.44
C LEU A 191 -17.98 39.57 -6.49
N PHE A 192 -18.72 40.60 -6.06
CA PHE A 192 -20.17 40.67 -6.20
C PHE A 192 -20.59 40.71 -7.67
N SER A 193 -19.85 41.47 -8.49
CA SER A 193 -20.09 41.54 -9.94
C SER A 193 -19.89 40.19 -10.63
N GLU A 194 -18.86 39.44 -10.23
CA GLU A 194 -18.58 38.09 -10.73
C GLU A 194 -19.69 37.10 -10.32
N LYS A 195 -20.21 37.19 -9.09
CA LYS A 195 -21.25 36.27 -8.59
C LYS A 195 -22.64 36.53 -9.20
N HIS A 196 -23.01 37.80 -9.40
CA HIS A 196 -24.35 38.18 -9.86
C HIS A 196 -24.42 38.62 -11.33
N GLY A 197 -23.29 38.62 -12.05
CA GLY A 197 -23.23 38.99 -13.47
C GLY A 197 -23.49 40.47 -13.75
N LEU A 198 -23.36 41.35 -12.75
CA LEU A 198 -23.68 42.78 -12.84
C LEU A 198 -22.44 43.62 -12.56
N GLN A 199 -22.03 44.49 -13.50
CA GLN A 199 -20.90 45.40 -13.27
C GLN A 199 -21.24 46.41 -12.16
N THR A 200 -20.62 46.25 -11.00
CA THR A 200 -20.83 47.10 -9.83
C THR A 200 -19.56 47.85 -9.49
N SER A 201 -19.60 49.18 -9.54
CA SER A 201 -18.49 50.03 -9.12
C SER A 201 -18.38 50.08 -7.58
N ALA A 202 -17.20 50.46 -7.07
CA ALA A 202 -17.00 50.65 -5.63
C ALA A 202 -17.95 51.70 -5.02
N ARG A 203 -18.43 52.67 -5.82
CA ARG A 203 -19.40 53.68 -5.37
C ARG A 203 -20.79 53.08 -5.23
N GLU A 204 -21.23 52.31 -6.21
CA GLU A 204 -22.52 51.60 -6.17
C GLU A 204 -22.54 50.57 -5.04
N MET A 205 -21.45 49.82 -4.86
CA MET A 205 -21.33 48.89 -3.75
C MET A 205 -21.45 49.59 -2.39
N ASN A 206 -20.84 50.77 -2.22
CA ASN A 206 -21.02 51.54 -0.98
C ASN A 206 -22.48 52.00 -0.75
N LEU A 207 -23.21 52.30 -1.82
CA LEU A 207 -24.64 52.61 -1.73
C LEU A 207 -25.43 51.38 -1.32
N LEU A 208 -25.23 50.24 -1.98
CA LEU A 208 -25.89 48.97 -1.65
C LEU A 208 -25.65 48.54 -0.20
N LEU A 209 -24.40 48.62 0.27
CA LEU A 209 -24.08 48.29 1.67
C LEU A 209 -24.73 49.26 2.67
N THR A 210 -25.02 50.49 2.26
CA THR A 210 -25.74 51.46 3.10
C THR A 210 -27.24 51.16 3.08
N ASP A 211 -27.81 50.93 1.90
CA ASP A 211 -29.23 50.62 1.70
C ASP A 211 -29.63 49.30 2.36
N TRP A 212 -28.74 48.31 2.38
CA TRP A 212 -28.93 47.03 3.06
C TRP A 212 -28.49 47.03 4.53
N GLU A 213 -28.20 48.21 5.07
CA GLU A 213 -27.88 48.45 6.48
C GLU A 213 -26.64 47.72 6.99
N PHE A 214 -25.68 47.36 6.12
CA PHE A 214 -24.39 46.79 6.54
C PHE A 214 -23.41 47.88 6.98
N GLN A 215 -23.50 49.08 6.42
CA GLN A 215 -22.67 50.22 6.81
C GLN A 215 -23.44 51.52 6.95
N ILE A 216 -22.84 52.47 7.64
CA ILE A 216 -23.31 53.85 7.77
C ILE A 216 -22.24 54.83 7.32
N VAL A 217 -22.70 55.94 6.75
CA VAL A 217 -21.84 57.07 6.38
C VAL A 217 -21.75 58.02 7.56
N VAL A 218 -20.52 58.27 8.02
CA VAL A 218 -20.21 59.26 9.05
C VAL A 218 -19.42 60.39 8.40
N MET A 219 -19.86 61.62 8.63
CA MET A 219 -19.17 62.82 8.17
C MET A 219 -18.10 63.21 9.19
N ASP A 220 -16.83 63.16 8.79
CA ASP A 220 -15.71 63.69 9.55
C ASP A 220 -15.27 65.01 8.90
N GLY A 221 -15.87 66.11 9.36
CA GLY A 221 -15.79 67.42 8.69
C GLY A 221 -16.37 67.38 7.27
N LYS A 222 -15.54 67.68 6.26
CA LYS A 222 -15.93 67.63 4.83
C LYS A 222 -15.76 66.24 4.19
N LYS A 223 -15.22 65.25 4.91
CA LYS A 223 -14.87 63.93 4.35
C LYS A 223 -15.91 62.88 4.77
N LYS A 224 -16.37 62.09 3.79
CA LYS A 224 -17.21 60.91 4.04
C LYS A 224 -16.33 59.76 4.53
N THR A 225 -16.69 59.19 5.68
CA THR A 225 -16.09 57.97 6.25
C THR A 225 -17.18 56.92 6.41
N TYR A 226 -16.82 55.64 6.31
CA TYR A 226 -17.77 54.54 6.45
C TYR A 226 -17.46 53.76 7.72
N LYS A 227 -18.50 53.34 8.45
CA LYS A 227 -18.41 52.47 9.62
C LYS A 227 -19.41 51.31 9.48
N PRO A 228 -19.08 50.10 9.94
CA PRO A 228 -20.02 48.99 9.93
C PRO A 228 -21.15 49.25 10.94
N THR A 229 -22.34 48.74 10.63
CA THR A 229 -23.45 48.63 11.59
C THR A 229 -23.30 47.35 12.41
N LYS A 230 -24.19 47.10 13.37
CA LYS A 230 -24.28 45.79 14.06
C LYS A 230 -24.43 44.60 13.11
N LYS A 231 -25.05 44.82 11.94
CA LYS A 231 -25.24 43.80 10.91
C LYS A 231 -23.98 43.58 10.08
N GLY A 232 -23.20 44.63 9.81
CA GLY A 232 -21.95 44.54 9.07
C GLY A 232 -20.71 44.20 9.92
N GLU A 233 -20.76 44.44 11.23
CA GLU A 233 -19.64 44.22 12.16
C GLU A 233 -19.03 42.80 12.10
N PRO A 234 -19.82 41.71 12.01
CA PRO A 234 -19.28 40.35 11.88
C PRO A 234 -18.46 40.13 10.60
N HIS A 235 -18.69 40.96 9.58
CA HIS A 235 -18.07 40.85 8.26
C HIS A 235 -17.08 41.98 7.99
N ALA A 236 -16.71 42.78 8.99
CA ALA A 236 -15.92 43.99 8.82
C ALA A 236 -14.72 44.06 9.76
N GLN A 237 -13.66 44.73 9.29
CA GLN A 237 -12.52 45.09 10.11
C GLN A 237 -12.10 46.54 9.86
N MET A 238 -11.99 47.31 10.95
CA MET A 238 -11.44 48.67 10.90
C MET A 238 -9.91 48.60 11.02
N ILE A 239 -9.20 49.09 10.01
CA ILE A 239 -7.73 49.10 9.99
C ILE A 239 -7.25 50.55 10.10
N LEU A 240 -6.30 50.80 11.00
CA LEU A 240 -5.59 52.08 11.09
C LEU A 240 -4.43 52.08 10.09
N GLN A 241 -4.43 53.01 9.13
CA GLN A 241 -3.30 53.22 8.21
C GLN A 241 -2.70 54.62 8.38
N ALA A 242 -1.38 54.71 8.26
CA ALA A 242 -0.70 56.00 8.22
C ALA A 242 -1.01 56.69 6.87
N GLY A 243 -1.51 57.93 6.92
CA GLY A 243 -1.83 58.68 5.71
C GLY A 243 -0.59 58.96 4.85
N ARG A 244 -0.64 58.67 3.56
CA ARG A 244 0.42 59.09 2.61
C ARG A 244 0.57 60.61 2.67
N GLY A 245 1.72 61.08 3.15
CA GLY A 245 2.10 62.50 3.14
C GLY A 245 1.51 63.37 4.27
N SER A 246 0.82 62.78 5.26
CA SER A 246 0.40 63.52 6.46
C SER A 246 0.61 62.65 7.68
N ASN A 247 1.14 63.20 8.77
CA ASN A 247 1.37 62.51 10.06
C ASN A 247 0.05 62.17 10.79
N LYS A 248 -1.02 61.85 10.06
CA LYS A 248 -2.37 61.57 10.55
C LYS A 248 -2.71 60.11 10.26
N THR A 249 -3.19 59.42 11.28
CA THR A 249 -3.79 58.09 11.18
C THR A 249 -5.17 58.20 10.52
N VAL A 250 -5.41 57.41 9.48
CA VAL A 250 -6.71 57.30 8.81
C VAL A 250 -7.26 55.91 9.09
N THR A 251 -8.47 55.85 9.66
CA THR A 251 -9.19 54.58 9.83
C THR A 251 -9.86 54.21 8.51
N GLN A 252 -9.63 52.99 8.03
CA GLN A 252 -10.23 52.45 6.82
C GLN A 252 -11.07 51.22 7.17
N LEU A 253 -12.32 51.22 6.72
CA LEU A 253 -13.20 50.06 6.76
C LEU A 253 -12.82 49.07 5.64
N LYS A 254 -12.60 47.82 6.03
CA LYS A 254 -12.43 46.68 5.13
C LYS A 254 -13.44 45.58 5.48
N TRP A 255 -13.71 44.71 4.52
CA TRP A 255 -14.74 43.68 4.59
C TRP A 255 -14.14 42.29 4.38
N TYR A 256 -14.70 41.29 5.04
CA TYR A 256 -14.40 39.90 4.80
C TYR A 256 -15.21 39.38 3.59
N THR A 257 -14.72 38.34 2.91
CA THR A 257 -15.41 37.76 1.75
C THR A 257 -16.74 37.13 2.13
N SER A 258 -16.89 36.67 3.37
CA SER A 258 -18.16 36.24 3.97
C SER A 258 -19.30 37.26 3.83
N LEU A 259 -18.99 38.55 3.64
CA LEU A 259 -20.02 39.55 3.35
C LEU A 259 -20.82 39.18 2.10
N ILE A 260 -20.19 38.65 1.04
CA ILE A 260 -20.85 38.35 -0.23
C ILE A 260 -21.93 37.28 -0.09
N ASP A 261 -21.72 36.33 0.82
CA ASP A 261 -22.71 35.31 1.13
C ASP A 261 -23.88 35.89 1.95
N ALA A 262 -23.63 36.91 2.77
CA ALA A 262 -24.68 37.66 3.47
C ALA A 262 -25.45 38.66 2.57
N LEU A 263 -24.93 38.97 1.37
CA LEU A 263 -25.57 39.82 0.37
C LEU A 263 -26.41 39.00 -0.65
N SER A 264 -26.36 37.66 -0.59
CA SER A 264 -27.12 36.74 -1.44
C SER A 264 -28.50 36.43 -0.87
#